data_AF-A0A2E4YCH2-F1
#
_entry.id   AF-A0A2E4YCH2-F1
#
_cell.length_a   1.000
_cell.length_b   1.000
_cell.length_c   1.000
_cell.angle_alpha   90.00
_cell.angle_beta   90.00
_cell.angle_gamma   90.00
#
_symmetry.space_group_name_H-M   'P 1'
#
loop_
_entity.id
_entity.type
_entity.pdbx_description
1 polymer ?
#
loop_
_entity_poly.entity_id
_entity_poly.type
_entity_poly.pdbx_seq_one_letter_code
_entity_poly.pdbx_strand_id
1 'polypeptide(L)'
;MVDESKLIFFTGAPGSKWSAVSNVLSMTKKININTTDRNADREYTHPTKFNKAQHLGSYFGTGMELGEGWHEINKFTKQEILNEIDKAWKEEKPNEYRIVKSHMISNNLDFIAETFPKSKIMIVFRPIESCYRGWFGAGGFDITYPKYHNHYKDEETAREYIKEETKDARQWIFNRNLTVHTATSKHWKDYWDITDSENRFIKSIEGYFFEKNDPSRDVTLDTHIAYYNFDRIDERL
;
A
#
# COMPACT_ATOMS: atom_id res chain seq x y z
N MET A 1 7.78 15.60 16.71
CA MET A 1 8.49 14.34 16.39
C MET A 1 7.43 13.31 16.09
N VAL A 2 7.61 12.55 15.01
CA VAL A 2 6.68 11.51 14.59
C VAL A 2 6.56 10.44 15.66
N ASP A 3 5.35 10.20 16.18
CA ASP A 3 5.08 9.06 17.05
C ASP A 3 4.96 7.79 16.19
N GLU A 4 5.90 6.86 16.36
CA GLU A 4 5.87 5.58 15.65
C GLU A 4 4.57 4.81 15.88
N SER A 5 3.93 4.97 17.04
CA SER A 5 2.65 4.28 17.32
C SER A 5 1.54 4.73 16.37
N LYS A 6 1.72 5.86 15.68
CA LYS A 6 0.80 6.41 14.68
C LYS A 6 1.25 6.16 13.24
N LEU A 7 2.22 5.28 13.02
CA LEU A 7 2.64 4.87 11.67
C LEU A 7 1.98 3.56 11.26
N ILE A 8 1.46 3.55 10.03
CA ILE A 8 1.09 2.35 9.29
C ILE A 8 2.06 2.22 8.13
N PHE A 9 3.07 1.38 8.28
CA PHE A 9 3.89 0.95 7.14
C PHE A 9 3.03 0.12 6.22
N PHE A 10 2.97 0.51 4.96
CA PHE A 10 2.02 -0.02 4.01
C PHE A 10 2.81 -0.46 2.78
N THR A 11 2.68 -1.73 2.41
CA THR A 11 3.51 -2.33 1.36
C THR A 11 2.77 -3.41 0.59
N GLY A 12 3.36 -3.82 -0.52
CA GLY A 12 2.87 -4.83 -1.43
C GLY A 12 3.51 -4.63 -2.80
N ALA A 13 3.81 -5.69 -3.53
CA ALA A 13 4.54 -5.56 -4.80
C ALA A 13 3.80 -4.69 -5.84
N PRO A 14 4.48 -4.05 -6.81
CA PRO A 14 3.85 -3.38 -7.93
C PRO A 14 2.77 -4.24 -8.61
N GLY A 15 1.63 -3.63 -8.93
CA GLY A 15 0.47 -4.35 -9.47
C GLY A 15 -0.38 -5.14 -8.47
N SER A 16 -0.02 -5.14 -7.17
CA SER A 16 -0.81 -5.77 -6.08
C SER A 16 -2.15 -5.10 -5.76
N LYS A 17 -2.49 -3.97 -6.42
CA LYS A 17 -3.62 -3.08 -6.09
C LYS A 17 -3.51 -2.37 -4.74
N TRP A 18 -2.33 -2.35 -4.12
CA TRP A 18 -2.10 -1.72 -2.82
C TRP A 18 -2.49 -0.24 -2.74
N SER A 19 -2.37 0.55 -3.82
CA SER A 19 -2.81 1.95 -3.86
C SER A 19 -4.31 2.09 -3.63
N ALA A 20 -5.13 1.22 -4.25
CA ALA A 20 -6.56 1.18 -4.02
C ALA A 20 -6.88 0.77 -2.57
N VAL A 21 -6.18 -0.23 -2.03
CA VAL A 21 -6.33 -0.66 -0.63
C VAL A 21 -6.01 0.48 0.33
N SER A 22 -4.94 1.25 0.09
CA SER A 22 -4.59 2.42 0.92
C SER A 22 -5.65 3.52 0.84
N ASN A 23 -6.25 3.74 -0.33
CA ASN A 23 -7.33 4.72 -0.48
C ASN A 23 -8.56 4.27 0.31
N VAL A 24 -8.95 3.00 0.23
CA VAL A 24 -10.07 2.46 1.02
C VAL A 24 -9.78 2.56 2.51
N LEU A 25 -8.58 2.21 2.97
CA LEU A 25 -8.19 2.35 4.37
C LEU A 25 -8.34 3.79 4.86
N SER A 26 -8.00 4.78 4.04
CA SER A 26 -8.14 6.20 4.39
C SER A 26 -9.58 6.68 4.57
N MET A 27 -10.58 5.85 4.24
CA MET A 27 -12.00 6.15 4.38
C MET A 27 -12.62 5.60 5.65
N THR A 28 -11.92 4.74 6.40
CA THR A 28 -12.46 4.16 7.64
C THR A 28 -12.75 5.24 8.68
N LYS A 29 -13.81 5.02 9.47
CA LYS A 29 -14.10 5.81 10.68
C LYS A 29 -13.54 5.19 11.96
N LYS A 30 -13.00 3.97 11.86
CA LYS A 30 -12.44 3.23 13.00
C LYS A 30 -11.16 3.89 13.54
N ILE A 31 -10.40 4.51 12.64
CA ILE A 31 -9.23 5.32 12.96
C ILE A 31 -9.20 6.58 12.12
N ASN A 32 -8.65 7.65 12.69
CA ASN A 32 -8.40 8.86 11.93
C ASN A 32 -7.08 8.72 11.16
N ILE A 33 -7.12 9.01 9.86
CA ILE A 33 -5.95 8.98 8.97
C ILE A 33 -5.61 10.42 8.57
N ASN A 34 -4.36 10.83 8.78
CA ASN A 34 -3.86 12.11 8.33
C ASN A 34 -3.56 12.02 6.83
N THR A 35 -4.37 12.69 6.01
CA THR A 35 -4.22 12.73 4.54
C THR A 35 -3.61 14.04 4.04
N THR A 36 -2.96 14.83 4.90
CA THR A 36 -2.33 16.11 4.51
C THR A 36 -1.04 15.93 3.70
N ASP A 37 -0.61 14.69 3.47
CA ASP A 37 0.41 14.33 2.51
C ASP A 37 -0.08 14.42 1.05
N ARG A 38 -1.39 14.54 0.81
CA ARG A 38 -2.01 14.70 -0.51
C ARG A 38 -1.86 16.14 -1.03
N ASN A 39 -1.48 16.26 -2.29
CA ASN A 39 -1.44 17.51 -3.04
C ASN A 39 -1.47 17.21 -4.56
N ALA A 40 -1.57 18.25 -5.39
CA ALA A 40 -1.69 18.14 -6.84
C ALA A 40 -0.47 17.48 -7.52
N ASP A 41 0.72 17.53 -6.92
CA ASP A 41 1.93 16.87 -7.44
C ASP A 41 2.03 15.40 -7.01
N ARG A 42 1.20 14.99 -6.04
CA ARG A 42 1.14 13.63 -5.46
C ARG A 42 -0.19 12.94 -5.77
N GLU A 43 -0.73 13.21 -6.95
CA GLU A 43 -1.90 12.53 -7.46
C GLU A 43 -1.69 12.01 -8.89
N TYR A 44 -2.25 10.84 -9.15
CA TYR A 44 -2.40 10.31 -10.50
C TYR A 44 -3.68 9.50 -10.57
N THR A 45 -4.46 9.71 -11.64
CA THR A 45 -5.69 8.97 -11.90
C THR A 45 -5.52 8.20 -13.18
N HIS A 46 -5.66 6.87 -13.08
CA HIS A 46 -5.61 5.99 -14.22
C HIS A 46 -6.78 6.26 -15.21
N PRO A 47 -6.65 5.86 -16.48
CA PRO A 47 -7.75 5.87 -17.42
C PRO A 47 -8.99 5.09 -16.96
N THR A 48 -10.14 5.35 -17.57
CA THR A 48 -11.43 4.75 -17.19
C THR A 48 -11.43 3.21 -17.28
N LYS A 49 -10.66 2.61 -18.20
CA LYS A 49 -10.44 1.15 -18.29
C LYS A 49 -9.86 0.50 -17.04
N PHE A 50 -9.27 1.29 -16.16
CA PHE A 50 -8.80 0.88 -14.83
C PHE A 50 -9.65 1.47 -13.70
N ASN A 51 -10.94 1.68 -13.95
CA ASN A 51 -11.92 2.25 -13.03
C ASN A 51 -11.56 3.63 -12.47
N LYS A 52 -10.69 4.38 -13.16
CA LYS A 52 -10.09 5.61 -12.61
C LYS A 52 -9.46 5.38 -11.23
N ALA A 53 -8.78 4.25 -11.06
CA ALA A 53 -7.97 3.98 -9.87
C ALA A 53 -6.97 5.13 -9.64
N GLN A 54 -6.64 5.41 -8.39
CA GLN A 54 -5.85 6.59 -8.05
C GLN A 54 -4.64 6.25 -7.19
N HIS A 55 -3.55 6.96 -7.45
CA HIS A 55 -2.43 7.12 -6.54
C HIS A 55 -2.61 8.46 -5.86
N LEU A 56 -2.74 8.49 -4.53
CA LEU A 56 -2.96 9.71 -3.75
C LEU A 56 -1.95 9.79 -2.61
N GLY A 57 -1.36 10.96 -2.39
CA GLY A 57 -0.45 11.21 -1.27
C GLY A 57 0.95 10.62 -1.48
N SER A 58 1.81 10.67 -0.48
CA SER A 58 3.24 10.37 -0.60
C SER A 58 3.54 8.90 -0.90
N TYR A 59 4.54 8.64 -1.75
CA TYR A 59 5.11 7.32 -2.00
C TYR A 59 6.62 7.42 -1.79
N PHE A 60 7.17 6.53 -0.98
CA PHE A 60 8.58 6.53 -0.61
C PHE A 60 9.36 5.48 -1.39
N GLY A 61 10.57 5.82 -1.82
CA GLY A 61 11.50 4.90 -2.47
C GLY A 61 12.54 5.60 -3.33
N THR A 62 13.56 4.86 -3.74
CA THR A 62 14.56 5.34 -4.72
C THR A 62 13.92 5.84 -6.01
N GLY A 63 14.26 7.08 -6.38
CA GLY A 63 13.68 7.79 -7.52
C GLY A 63 12.34 8.49 -7.28
N MET A 64 11.80 8.39 -6.06
CA MET A 64 10.65 9.19 -5.63
C MET A 64 11.08 10.56 -5.10
N GLU A 65 10.10 11.37 -4.73
CA GLU A 65 10.33 12.64 -4.00
C GLU A 65 10.97 12.41 -2.63
N LEU A 66 10.63 11.29 -1.97
CA LEU A 66 11.03 10.95 -0.61
C LEU A 66 11.48 9.50 -0.53
N GLY A 67 12.34 9.19 0.43
CA GLY A 67 12.80 7.83 0.69
C GLY A 67 13.85 7.34 -0.30
N GLU A 68 14.71 8.25 -0.77
CA GLU A 68 15.89 7.87 -1.55
C GLU A 68 16.78 6.90 -0.74
N GLY A 69 17.29 5.86 -1.40
CA GLY A 69 18.05 4.79 -0.76
C GLY A 69 17.23 3.72 -0.02
N TRP A 70 15.89 3.81 0.03
CA TRP A 70 15.07 2.84 0.79
C TRP A 70 15.08 1.40 0.26
N HIS A 71 15.66 1.15 -0.92
CA HIS A 71 15.99 -0.21 -1.37
C HIS A 71 16.97 -0.92 -0.42
N GLU A 72 17.73 -0.14 0.37
CA GLU A 72 18.57 -0.58 1.48
C GLU A 72 18.16 0.15 2.78
N ILE A 73 16.85 0.25 3.05
CA ILE A 73 16.32 0.99 4.21
C ILE A 73 16.91 0.53 5.55
N ASN A 74 17.35 -0.73 5.64
CA ASN A 74 18.02 -1.30 6.81
C ASN A 74 19.38 -0.65 7.15
N LYS A 75 19.95 0.17 6.25
CA LYS A 75 21.17 0.96 6.51
C LYS A 75 20.90 2.29 7.21
N PHE A 76 19.64 2.71 7.29
CA PHE A 76 19.26 3.96 7.93
C PHE A 76 18.93 3.75 9.41
N THR A 77 19.22 4.74 10.22
CA THR A 77 18.77 4.77 11.61
C THR A 77 17.27 5.05 11.68
N LYS A 78 16.65 4.62 12.79
CA LYS A 78 15.26 4.95 13.12
C LYS A 78 14.96 6.44 12.97
N GLN A 79 15.85 7.31 13.46
CA GLN A 79 15.64 8.76 13.44
C GLN A 79 15.70 9.33 12.02
N GLU A 80 16.61 8.84 11.17
CA GLU A 80 16.67 9.25 9.76
C GLU A 80 15.39 8.88 9.03
N ILE A 81 14.87 7.66 9.25
CA ILE A 81 13.61 7.22 8.65
C ILE A 81 12.43 8.07 9.15
N LEU A 82 12.34 8.35 10.46
CA LEU A 82 11.28 9.21 11.03
C LEU A 82 11.35 10.63 10.48
N ASN A 83 12.55 11.20 10.36
CA ASN A 83 12.76 12.54 9.79
C ASN A 83 12.35 12.58 8.31
N GLU A 84 12.65 11.52 7.55
CA GLU A 84 12.24 11.41 6.15
C GLU A 84 10.71 11.30 6.01
N ILE A 85 10.08 10.49 6.86
CA ILE A 85 8.61 10.36 6.93
C ILE A 85 7.96 11.71 7.26
N ASP A 86 8.53 12.49 8.19
CA ASP A 86 7.93 13.74 8.64
C ASP A 86 7.78 14.78 7.53
N LYS A 87 8.69 14.77 6.54
CA LYS A 87 8.67 15.68 5.38
C LYS A 87 7.42 15.53 4.50
N ALA A 88 6.72 14.39 4.56
CA ALA A 88 5.59 14.14 3.68
C ALA A 88 4.31 14.89 4.11
N TRP A 89 4.06 15.10 5.41
CA TRP A 89 2.79 15.65 5.90
C TRP A 89 2.89 17.16 6.15
N LYS A 90 1.88 17.91 5.72
CA LYS A 90 1.85 19.38 5.90
C LYS A 90 1.43 19.80 7.30
N GLU A 91 0.56 19.00 7.93
CA GLU A 91 0.02 19.30 9.25
C GLU A 91 0.37 18.19 10.23
N GLU A 92 0.85 18.60 11.41
CA GLU A 92 1.05 17.68 12.53
C GLU A 92 -0.29 17.37 13.18
N LYS A 93 -0.67 16.10 13.17
CA LYS A 93 -1.93 15.60 13.74
C LYS A 93 -1.62 14.38 14.61
N PRO A 94 -1.17 14.59 15.86
CA PRO A 94 -0.54 13.55 16.67
C PRO A 94 -1.48 12.39 17.05
N ASN A 95 -2.79 12.57 16.89
CA ASN A 95 -3.79 11.53 17.17
C ASN A 95 -4.23 10.77 15.92
N GLU A 96 -3.75 11.15 14.74
CA GLU A 96 -4.12 10.54 13.47
C GLU A 96 -2.97 9.70 12.92
N TYR A 97 -3.31 8.60 12.25
CA TYR A 97 -2.32 7.71 11.67
C TYR A 97 -1.79 8.24 10.33
N ARG A 98 -0.50 8.03 10.08
CA ARG A 98 0.17 8.30 8.81
C ARG A 98 0.41 6.97 8.08
N ILE A 99 -0.03 6.88 6.82
CA ILE A 99 0.18 5.70 5.98
C ILE A 99 1.49 5.90 5.19
N VAL A 100 2.53 5.14 5.54
CA VAL A 100 3.85 5.20 4.92
C VAL A 100 3.92 4.15 3.81
N LYS A 101 3.73 4.59 2.56
CA LYS A 101 3.63 3.72 1.38
C LYS A 101 5.00 3.52 0.73
N SER A 102 5.51 2.29 0.70
CA SER A 102 6.67 1.92 -0.12
C SER A 102 6.66 0.44 -0.53
N HIS A 103 7.04 0.15 -1.77
CA HIS A 103 7.26 -1.23 -2.22
C HIS A 103 8.46 -1.89 -1.53
N MET A 104 9.54 -1.13 -1.33
CA MET A 104 10.82 -1.61 -0.78
C MET A 104 10.73 -2.09 0.69
N ILE A 105 9.66 -1.72 1.40
CA ILE A 105 9.34 -2.26 2.72
C ILE A 105 9.12 -3.78 2.65
N SER A 106 8.60 -4.33 1.56
CA SER A 106 8.30 -5.76 1.42
C SER A 106 9.54 -6.65 1.61
N ASN A 107 10.73 -6.19 1.20
CA ASN A 107 11.98 -6.92 1.38
C ASN A 107 12.65 -6.69 2.74
N ASN A 108 12.11 -5.76 3.56
CA ASN A 108 12.72 -5.31 4.81
C ASN A 108 11.77 -5.42 6.02
N LEU A 109 10.78 -6.32 5.94
CA LEU A 109 9.70 -6.42 6.93
C LEU A 109 10.18 -6.71 8.35
N ASP A 110 11.18 -7.58 8.53
CA ASP A 110 11.76 -7.85 9.86
C ASP A 110 12.45 -6.61 10.43
N PHE A 111 13.27 -5.92 9.64
CA PHE A 111 13.92 -4.67 10.05
C PHE A 111 12.88 -3.61 10.46
N ILE A 112 11.79 -3.44 9.71
CA ILE A 112 10.73 -2.49 10.04
C ILE A 112 10.03 -2.88 11.33
N ALA A 113 9.69 -4.17 11.52
CA ALA A 113 9.03 -4.63 12.74
C ALA A 113 9.91 -4.49 13.99
N GLU A 114 11.22 -4.70 13.86
CA GLU A 114 12.19 -4.56 14.95
C GLU A 114 12.49 -3.09 15.29
N THR A 115 12.64 -2.25 14.26
CA THR A 115 12.97 -0.81 14.43
C THR A 115 11.77 -0.01 14.93
N PHE A 116 10.57 -0.40 14.51
CA PHE A 116 9.31 0.27 14.80
C PHE A 116 8.28 -0.67 15.46
N PRO A 117 8.57 -1.19 16.67
CA PRO A 117 7.79 -2.28 17.27
C PRO A 117 6.36 -1.86 17.67
N LYS A 118 6.07 -0.56 17.75
CA LYS A 118 4.72 -0.02 18.04
C LYS A 118 3.95 0.37 16.77
N SER A 119 4.63 0.42 15.63
CA SER A 119 4.02 0.69 14.35
C SER A 119 3.23 -0.49 13.85
N LYS A 120 2.39 -0.20 12.87
CA LYS A 120 1.50 -1.16 12.20
C LYS A 120 2.12 -1.48 10.86
N ILE A 121 1.96 -2.72 10.39
CA ILE A 121 2.35 -3.11 9.03
C ILE A 121 1.16 -3.73 8.32
N MET A 122 0.75 -3.12 7.20
CA MET A 122 -0.27 -3.66 6.31
C MET A 122 0.37 -4.12 5.02
N ILE A 123 0.22 -5.41 4.72
CA ILE A 123 0.82 -6.05 3.55
C ILE A 123 -0.30 -6.43 2.59
N VAL A 124 -0.21 -5.93 1.36
CA VAL A 124 -1.12 -6.29 0.26
C VAL A 124 -0.40 -7.23 -0.69
N PHE A 125 -0.98 -8.38 -0.97
CA PHE A 125 -0.37 -9.34 -1.89
C PHE A 125 -1.40 -10.00 -2.80
N ARG A 126 -0.91 -10.40 -3.98
CA ARG A 126 -1.64 -11.08 -5.05
C ARG A 126 -0.74 -12.17 -5.64
N PRO A 127 -1.27 -13.12 -6.44
CA PRO A 127 -0.46 -14.00 -7.27
C PRO A 127 0.59 -13.21 -8.07
N ILE A 128 1.81 -13.74 -8.22
CA ILE A 128 2.92 -13.02 -8.89
C ILE A 128 2.53 -12.60 -10.31
N GLU A 129 1.91 -13.52 -11.06
CA GLU A 129 1.41 -13.23 -12.40
C GLU A 129 0.31 -12.15 -12.43
N SER A 130 -0.52 -12.08 -11.38
CA SER A 130 -1.50 -11.00 -11.24
C SER A 130 -0.85 -9.66 -10.95
N CYS A 131 0.26 -9.64 -10.21
CA CYS A 131 1.07 -8.43 -10.01
C CYS A 131 1.69 -7.97 -11.33
N TYR A 132 2.32 -8.87 -12.10
CA TYR A 132 2.88 -8.53 -13.42
C TYR A 132 1.83 -7.94 -14.36
N ARG A 133 0.71 -8.64 -14.55
CA ARG A 133 -0.37 -8.15 -15.42
C ARG A 133 -0.94 -6.82 -14.93
N GLY A 134 -1.08 -6.67 -13.61
CA GLY A 134 -1.56 -5.43 -13.01
C GLY A 134 -0.62 -4.27 -13.26
N TRP A 135 0.69 -4.48 -13.12
CA TRP A 135 1.71 -3.46 -13.32
C TRP A 135 1.81 -3.01 -14.77
N PHE A 136 2.17 -3.93 -15.67
CA PHE A 136 2.36 -3.61 -17.10
C PHE A 136 1.05 -3.23 -17.78
N GLY A 137 -0.07 -3.79 -17.32
CA GLY A 137 -1.40 -3.40 -17.80
C GLY A 137 -1.74 -1.95 -17.44
N ALA A 138 -1.47 -1.52 -16.21
CA ALA A 138 -1.83 -0.19 -15.71
C ALA A 138 -0.86 0.93 -16.14
N GLY A 139 -0.07 0.72 -17.18
CA GLY A 139 0.87 1.71 -17.72
C GLY A 139 2.31 1.55 -17.25
N GLY A 140 2.60 0.63 -16.33
CA GLY A 140 3.97 0.31 -15.89
C GLY A 140 4.78 1.56 -15.55
N PHE A 141 5.69 1.92 -16.45
CA PHE A 141 6.60 3.04 -16.29
C PHE A 141 6.09 4.39 -16.85
N ASP A 142 4.98 4.39 -17.61
CA ASP A 142 4.43 5.54 -18.33
C ASP A 142 3.45 6.39 -17.49
N ILE A 143 3.32 6.10 -16.20
CA ILE A 143 2.50 6.90 -15.28
C ILE A 143 3.26 8.18 -14.87
N THR A 144 2.54 9.26 -14.58
CA THR A 144 3.17 10.53 -14.17
C THR A 144 3.53 10.56 -12.69
N TYR A 145 2.81 9.79 -11.87
CA TYR A 145 3.06 9.65 -10.45
C TYR A 145 2.51 8.32 -9.92
N PRO A 146 3.20 7.64 -8.99
CA PRO A 146 4.58 7.91 -8.53
C PRO A 146 5.64 7.41 -9.54
N LYS A 147 6.91 7.82 -9.38
CA LYS A 147 7.97 7.64 -10.39
C LYS A 147 8.87 6.43 -10.10
N TYR A 148 8.65 5.35 -10.84
CA TYR A 148 9.26 4.05 -10.55
C TYR A 148 10.51 3.69 -11.37
N HIS A 149 10.78 4.45 -12.44
CA HIS A 149 11.84 4.14 -13.41
C HIS A 149 13.23 3.93 -12.79
N ASN A 150 13.62 4.69 -11.77
CA ASN A 150 15.00 4.61 -11.27
C ASN A 150 15.29 3.28 -10.54
N HIS A 151 14.32 2.74 -9.81
CA HIS A 151 14.50 1.50 -9.06
C HIS A 151 14.23 0.26 -9.91
N TYR A 152 13.08 0.23 -10.58
CA TYR A 152 12.66 -0.93 -11.37
C TYR A 152 13.28 -0.98 -12.76
N LYS A 153 13.84 0.13 -13.26
CA LYS A 153 14.67 0.29 -14.48
C LYS A 153 14.04 -0.13 -15.80
N ASP A 154 13.72 -1.40 -15.94
CA ASP A 154 13.24 -2.06 -17.15
C ASP A 154 12.30 -3.23 -16.79
N GLU A 155 11.66 -3.82 -17.80
CA GLU A 155 10.68 -4.90 -17.59
C GLU A 155 11.29 -6.13 -16.92
N GLU A 156 12.52 -6.51 -17.25
CA GLU A 156 13.18 -7.69 -16.70
C GLU A 156 13.45 -7.50 -15.21
N THR A 157 14.08 -6.39 -14.84
CA THR A 157 14.34 -5.99 -13.45
C THR A 157 13.03 -5.84 -12.68
N ALA A 158 12.01 -5.22 -13.27
CA ALA A 158 10.70 -5.08 -12.64
C ALA A 158 10.06 -6.44 -12.32
N ARG A 159 10.14 -7.40 -13.24
CA ARG A 159 9.61 -8.75 -13.02
C ARG A 159 10.35 -9.48 -11.91
N GLU A 160 11.66 -9.34 -11.83
CA GLU A 160 12.46 -9.91 -10.75
C GLU A 160 12.06 -9.31 -9.40
N TYR A 161 12.06 -7.99 -9.26
CA TYR A 161 11.76 -7.33 -7.98
C TYR A 161 10.32 -7.58 -7.53
N ILE A 162 9.33 -7.51 -8.43
CA ILE A 162 7.93 -7.85 -8.08
C ILE A 162 7.84 -9.30 -7.56
N LYS A 163 8.63 -10.22 -8.12
CA LYS A 163 8.66 -11.62 -7.67
C LYS A 163 9.22 -11.73 -6.26
N GLU A 164 10.35 -11.08 -6.01
CA GLU A 164 11.05 -11.07 -4.73
C GLU A 164 10.17 -10.43 -3.65
N GLU A 165 9.71 -9.20 -3.87
CA GLU A 165 8.80 -8.50 -2.95
C GLU A 165 7.54 -9.32 -2.61
N THR A 166 6.97 -10.01 -3.60
CA THR A 166 5.81 -10.89 -3.37
C THR A 166 6.18 -12.13 -2.55
N LYS A 167 7.35 -12.72 -2.79
CA LYS A 167 7.83 -13.91 -2.06
C LYS A 167 8.18 -13.55 -0.61
N ASP A 168 8.91 -12.47 -0.40
CA ASP A 168 9.36 -12.02 0.92
C ASP A 168 8.16 -11.65 1.79
N ALA A 169 7.20 -10.90 1.23
CA ALA A 169 5.95 -10.60 1.91
C ALA A 169 5.20 -11.87 2.37
N ARG A 170 5.07 -12.88 1.49
CA ARG A 170 4.39 -14.14 1.83
C ARG A 170 5.17 -14.97 2.83
N GLN A 171 6.49 -15.05 2.69
CA GLN A 171 7.35 -15.78 3.62
C GLN A 171 7.24 -15.16 5.01
N TRP A 172 7.26 -13.84 5.11
CA TRP A 172 7.13 -13.13 6.37
C TRP A 172 5.76 -13.35 7.03
N ILE A 173 4.68 -13.28 6.24
CA ILE A 173 3.31 -13.62 6.69
C ILE A 173 3.25 -15.06 7.22
N PHE A 174 3.83 -16.02 6.49
CA PHE A 174 3.85 -17.43 6.86
C PHE A 174 4.64 -17.67 8.15
N ASN A 175 5.87 -17.16 8.24
CA ASN A 175 6.75 -17.34 9.39
C ASN A 175 6.16 -16.79 10.69
N ARG A 176 5.35 -15.73 10.59
CA ARG A 176 4.66 -15.10 11.74
C ARG A 176 3.25 -15.60 11.97
N ASN A 177 2.78 -16.56 11.17
CA ASN A 177 1.42 -17.11 11.24
C ASN A 177 0.34 -16.02 11.27
N LEU A 178 0.48 -15.00 10.41
CA LEU A 178 -0.47 -13.89 10.37
C LEU A 178 -1.80 -14.32 9.74
N THR A 179 -2.89 -13.73 10.22
CA THR A 179 -4.19 -13.89 9.59
C THR A 179 -4.19 -13.18 8.24
N VAL A 180 -4.71 -13.85 7.22
CA VAL A 180 -4.86 -13.33 5.87
C VAL A 180 -6.33 -13.12 5.57
N HIS A 181 -6.67 -11.96 5.02
CA HIS A 181 -8.01 -11.61 4.62
C HIS A 181 -8.09 -11.36 3.11
N THR A 182 -9.11 -11.88 2.45
CA THR A 182 -9.43 -11.47 1.08
C THR A 182 -10.12 -10.10 1.11
N ALA A 183 -9.60 -9.15 0.33
CA ALA A 183 -10.05 -7.76 0.31
C ALA A 183 -11.39 -7.60 -0.43
N THR A 184 -12.46 -8.00 0.23
CA THR A 184 -13.84 -7.91 -0.26
C THR A 184 -14.62 -6.80 0.42
N SER A 185 -15.74 -6.39 -0.17
CA SER A 185 -16.71 -5.48 0.44
C SER A 185 -17.13 -5.94 1.84
N LYS A 186 -17.29 -7.26 2.04
CA LYS A 186 -17.61 -7.84 3.36
C LYS A 186 -16.46 -7.66 4.35
N HIS A 187 -15.22 -7.93 3.94
CA HIS A 187 -14.05 -7.69 4.78
C HIS A 187 -13.96 -6.22 5.22
N TRP A 188 -14.10 -5.28 4.28
CA TRP A 188 -14.03 -3.85 4.57
C TRP A 188 -15.14 -3.39 5.51
N LYS A 189 -16.35 -3.92 5.35
CA LYS A 189 -17.44 -3.69 6.28
C LYS A 189 -17.15 -4.25 7.67
N ASP A 190 -16.82 -5.53 7.77
CA ASP A 190 -16.74 -6.23 9.05
C ASP A 190 -15.51 -5.80 9.87
N TYR A 191 -14.37 -5.51 9.21
CA TYR A 191 -13.12 -5.19 9.89
C TYR A 191 -12.90 -3.67 10.05
N TRP A 192 -13.33 -2.88 9.06
CA TRP A 192 -13.03 -1.45 8.96
C TRP A 192 -14.25 -0.52 9.00
N ASP A 193 -15.46 -1.07 9.18
CA ASP A 193 -16.71 -0.32 9.17
C ASP A 193 -16.91 0.54 7.90
N ILE A 194 -16.44 0.03 6.76
CA ILE A 194 -16.62 0.67 5.45
C ILE A 194 -17.74 -0.05 4.72
N THR A 195 -18.89 0.60 4.61
CA THR A 195 -20.14 0.00 4.10
C THR A 195 -20.47 0.35 2.65
N ASP A 196 -19.65 1.17 1.99
CA ASP A 196 -19.84 1.58 0.60
C ASP A 196 -19.42 0.46 -0.37
N SER A 197 -20.28 -0.54 -0.56
CA SER A 197 -20.01 -1.68 -1.46
C SER A 197 -19.89 -1.28 -2.93
N GLU A 198 -20.39 -0.09 -3.31
CA GLU A 198 -20.28 0.47 -4.66
C GLU A 198 -19.06 1.37 -4.82
N ASN A 199 -18.21 1.45 -3.80
CA ASN A 199 -16.98 2.19 -3.87
C ASN A 199 -16.08 1.65 -5.00
N ARG A 200 -15.70 2.52 -5.94
CA ARG A 200 -14.88 2.14 -7.09
C ARG A 200 -13.55 1.49 -6.72
N PHE A 201 -12.94 1.88 -5.59
CA PHE A 201 -11.68 1.30 -5.16
C PHE A 201 -11.90 -0.13 -4.66
N ILE A 202 -12.96 -0.37 -3.87
CA ILE A 202 -13.34 -1.71 -3.41
C ILE A 202 -13.67 -2.60 -4.61
N LYS A 203 -14.49 -2.14 -5.55
CA LYS A 203 -14.82 -2.90 -6.77
C LYS A 203 -13.56 -3.22 -7.59
N SER A 204 -12.66 -2.26 -7.76
CA SER A 204 -11.38 -2.47 -8.45
C SER A 204 -10.52 -3.53 -7.75
N ILE A 205 -10.46 -3.53 -6.42
CA ILE A 205 -9.75 -4.53 -5.61
C ILE A 205 -10.35 -5.93 -5.84
N GLU A 206 -11.68 -6.06 -5.88
CA GLU A 206 -12.39 -7.31 -6.14
C GLU A 206 -12.21 -7.84 -7.58
N GLY A 207 -11.68 -7.01 -8.49
CA GLY A 207 -11.47 -7.35 -9.91
C GLY A 207 -12.65 -6.98 -10.80
N TYR A 208 -13.63 -6.26 -10.27
CA TYR A 208 -14.73 -5.71 -11.03
C TYR A 208 -14.26 -4.49 -11.84
N PHE A 209 -14.44 -4.50 -13.16
CA PHE A 209 -14.07 -3.38 -14.04
C PHE A 209 -15.30 -2.81 -14.76
N PHE A 210 -15.70 -1.59 -14.43
CA PHE A 210 -16.98 -0.99 -14.88
C PHE A 210 -17.15 -0.91 -16.39
N GLU A 211 -16.06 -0.87 -17.17
CA GLU A 211 -16.11 -0.83 -18.63
C GLU A 211 -16.37 -2.20 -19.29
N LYS A 212 -16.31 -3.30 -18.54
CA LYS A 212 -16.57 -4.64 -19.10
C LYS A 212 -18.07 -4.87 -19.29
N ASN A 213 -18.42 -5.72 -20.26
CA ASN A 213 -19.82 -6.05 -20.58
C ASN A 213 -20.52 -6.84 -19.46
N ASP A 214 -19.80 -7.76 -18.80
CA ASP A 214 -20.29 -8.48 -17.62
C ASP A 214 -19.21 -8.50 -16.52
N PRO A 215 -19.02 -7.36 -15.83
CA PRO A 215 -17.94 -7.19 -14.88
C PRO A 215 -18.07 -8.10 -13.65
N SER A 216 -19.29 -8.58 -13.36
CA SER A 216 -19.58 -9.44 -12.22
C SER A 216 -19.03 -10.87 -12.40
N ARG A 217 -18.98 -11.35 -13.65
CA ARG A 217 -18.43 -12.68 -13.98
C ARG A 217 -16.91 -12.72 -14.01
N ASP A 218 -16.27 -11.55 -14.08
CA ASP A 218 -14.84 -11.38 -14.24
C ASP A 218 -14.12 -10.99 -12.93
N VAL A 219 -14.84 -10.98 -11.80
CA VAL A 219 -14.24 -10.74 -10.48
C VAL A 219 -13.17 -11.79 -10.19
N THR A 220 -12.03 -11.33 -9.64
CA THR A 220 -10.87 -12.19 -9.41
C THR A 220 -10.74 -12.60 -7.95
N LEU A 221 -11.15 -11.71 -7.02
CA LEU A 221 -11.02 -11.92 -5.57
C LEU A 221 -9.60 -12.34 -5.14
N ASP A 222 -8.59 -11.90 -5.89
CA ASP A 222 -7.20 -12.37 -5.79
C ASP A 222 -6.30 -11.41 -4.99
N THR A 223 -6.91 -10.40 -4.35
CA THR A 223 -6.22 -9.43 -3.51
C THR A 223 -6.41 -9.76 -2.05
N HIS A 224 -5.30 -9.97 -1.36
CA HIS A 224 -5.29 -10.34 0.04
C HIS A 224 -4.51 -9.32 0.87
N ILE A 225 -4.90 -9.20 2.13
CA ILE A 225 -4.33 -8.28 3.10
C ILE A 225 -3.91 -9.09 4.34
N ALA A 226 -2.72 -8.84 4.84
CA ALA A 226 -2.28 -9.27 6.16
C ALA A 226 -2.04 -8.06 7.06
N TYR A 227 -2.39 -8.21 8.34
CA TYR A 227 -2.27 -7.18 9.36
C TYR A 227 -1.24 -7.59 10.41
N TYR A 228 -0.33 -6.69 10.75
CA TYR A 228 0.61 -6.86 11.86
C TYR A 228 0.52 -5.68 12.82
N ASN A 229 0.36 -5.98 14.12
CA ASN A 229 0.13 -5.00 15.20
C ASN A 229 -1.17 -4.17 15.08
N PHE A 230 -2.20 -4.73 14.44
CA PHE A 230 -3.53 -4.09 14.33
C PHE A 230 -4.47 -4.42 15.50
N ASP A 231 -4.13 -5.39 16.35
CA ASP A 231 -5.00 -5.81 17.47
C ASP A 231 -5.25 -4.67 18.48
N ARG A 232 -4.36 -3.67 18.51
CA ARG A 232 -4.44 -2.47 19.37
C ARG A 232 -5.13 -1.27 18.73
N ILE A 233 -5.69 -1.42 17.52
CA ILE A 233 -6.35 -0.32 16.82
C ILE A 233 -7.76 -0.01 17.38
N ASP A 234 -8.27 -0.85 18.27
CA ASP A 234 -9.61 -0.74 18.84
C ASP A 234 -9.64 -0.86 20.38
N GLU A 235 -8.52 -0.55 21.05
CA GLU A 235 -8.57 -0.18 22.46
C GLU A 235 -9.05 1.27 22.49
N ARG A 236 -10.38 1.45 22.48
CA ARG A 236 -11.02 2.74 22.65
C ARG A 236 -10.32 3.52 23.75
N LEU A 237 -9.90 4.74 23.40
CA LEU A 237 -9.60 5.84 24.32
C LEU A 237 -10.52 5.84 25.55
#